data_AF-A0A2A4Y2V8-F1
#
_entry.id   AF-A0A2A4Y2V8-F1
#
_cell.length_a   1.000
_cell.length_b   1.000
_cell.length_c   1.000
_cell.angle_alpha   90.00
_cell.angle_beta   90.00
_cell.angle_gamma   90.00
#
_symmetry.space_group_name_H-M   'P 1'
#
loop_
_entity.id
_entity.type
_entity.pdbx_description
1 polymer ?
#
loop_
_entity_poly.entity_id
_entity_poly.type
_entity_poly.pdbx_seq_one_letter_code
_entity_poly.pdbx_strand_id
1 'polypeptide(L)' 'MPEASLARELELHYACCAVVANWAAGKTDGIITMEEIETNLTGGMQQVSELIKALMSA' A
#
# COMPACT_ATOMS: atom_id res chain seq x y z
N MET A 1 -10.32 1.82 -6.86
CA MET A 1 -10.16 0.53 -6.17
C MET A 1 -11.56 -0.06 -5.95
N PRO A 2 -12.19 -0.65 -6.99
CA PRO A 2 -13.49 -1.31 -6.89
C PRO A 2 -13.48 -2.59 -6.02
N GLU A 3 -12.30 -3.08 -5.66
CA GLU A 3 -12.10 -4.32 -4.90
C GLU A 3 -12.79 -4.27 -3.53
N ALA A 4 -12.77 -3.12 -2.85
CA ALA A 4 -13.40 -2.96 -1.54
C ALA A 4 -14.93 -3.01 -1.62
N SER A 5 -15.53 -2.40 -2.64
CA SER A 5 -16.99 -2.47 -2.85
C SER A 5 -17.41 -3.89 -3.25
N LEU A 6 -16.65 -4.55 -4.12
CA LEU A 6 -16.91 -5.94 -4.53
C LEU A 6 -16.82 -6.91 -3.34
N ALA A 7 -15.83 -6.73 -2.46
CA ALA A 7 -15.73 -7.55 -1.25
C ALA A 7 -16.93 -7.35 -0.31
N ARG A 8 -17.45 -6.13 -0.20
CA ARG A 8 -18.66 -5.83 0.57
C ARG A 8 -19.89 -6.51 -0.03
N GLU A 9 -20.03 -6.49 -1.35
CA GLU A 9 -21.14 -7.16 -2.07
C GLU A 9 -21.15 -8.67 -1.85
N LEU A 10 -19.97 -9.28 -1.66
CA LEU A 10 -19.81 -10.71 -1.43
C LEU A 10 -19.72 -11.10 0.06
N GLU A 11 -20.00 -10.17 0.97
CA GLU A 11 -19.89 -10.38 2.43
C GLU A 11 -18.51 -10.88 2.90
N LEU A 12 -17.44 -10.53 2.17
CA LEU A 12 -16.08 -10.91 2.52
C LEU A 12 -15.49 -9.97 3.58
N HIS A 13 -14.77 -10.55 4.56
CA HIS A 13 -13.93 -9.77 5.46
C HIS A 13 -12.77 -9.15 4.67
N TYR A 14 -12.79 -7.83 4.51
CA TYR A 14 -11.82 -7.10 3.72
C TYR A 14 -11.14 -6.00 4.54
N ALA A 15 -9.83 -5.86 4.36
CA ALA A 15 -9.04 -4.75 4.87
C ALA A 15 -8.01 -4.32 3.81
N CYS A 16 -7.64 -3.04 3.82
CA CYS A 16 -6.61 -2.48 2.95
C CYS A 16 -5.41 -2.04 3.80
N CYS A 17 -4.21 -2.44 3.40
CA CYS A 17 -2.95 -1.91 3.92
C CYS A 17 -2.26 -1.16 2.78
N ALA A 18 -2.08 0.16 2.93
CA ALA A 18 -1.53 1.01 1.89
C ALA A 18 -0.09 1.44 2.22
N VAL A 19 0.81 1.28 1.26
CA VAL A 19 2.19 1.81 1.32
C VAL A 19 2.22 3.15 0.60
N VAL A 20 2.76 4.17 1.27
CA VAL A 20 2.99 5.48 0.64
C VAL A 20 4.29 5.41 -0.16
N ALA A 21 4.19 5.19 -1.47
CA ALA A 21 5.34 5.14 -2.37
C ALA A 21 5.95 6.53 -2.66
N ASN A 22 5.11 7.55 -2.66
CA ASN A 22 5.49 8.93 -2.94
C ASN A 22 4.41 9.89 -2.43
N TRP A 23 4.78 11.17 -2.33
CA TRP A 23 3.82 12.24 -2.11
C TRP A 23 3.00 12.50 -3.39
N ALA A 24 1.74 12.88 -3.20
CA ALA A 24 0.88 13.26 -4.32
C ALA A 24 1.44 14.47 -5.06
N ALA A 25 1.13 14.59 -6.36
CA ALA A 25 1.56 15.72 -7.17
C ALA A 25 1.19 17.06 -6.53
N GLY A 26 2.15 17.99 -6.50
CA GLY A 26 1.98 19.32 -5.88
C GLY A 26 2.13 19.36 -4.36
N LYS A 27 2.51 18.25 -3.71
CA LYS A 27 2.83 18.23 -2.26
C LYS A 27 4.30 18.47 -1.94
N THR A 28 5.19 18.28 -2.92
CA THR A 28 6.62 18.52 -2.80
C THR A 28 7.12 19.29 -4.01
N ASP A 29 8.25 19.97 -3.85
CA ASP A 29 8.99 20.51 -4.99
C ASP A 29 9.65 19.35 -5.74
N GLY A 30 9.64 19.41 -7.08
CA GLY A 30 10.24 18.38 -7.93
C GLY A 30 9.23 17.45 -8.62
N ILE A 31 9.76 16.61 -9.51
CA ILE A 31 8.98 15.68 -10.33
C ILE A 31 8.95 14.33 -9.61
N ILE A 32 7.78 13.68 -9.60
CA ILE A 32 7.66 12.31 -9.12
C ILE A 32 8.41 11.39 -10.09
N THR A 33 9.43 10.68 -9.61
CA THR A 33 10.21 9.75 -10.43
C THR A 33 9.84 8.29 -10.15
N MET A 34 9.90 7.44 -11.18
CA MET A 34 9.63 6.01 -11.00
C MET A 34 10.70 5.31 -10.17
N GLU A 35 11.96 5.75 -10.25
CA GLU A 35 13.08 5.21 -9.46
C GLU A 35 12.87 5.44 -7.95
N GLU A 36 12.44 6.64 -7.56
CA GLU A 36 12.10 6.96 -6.17
C GLU A 36 10.90 6.13 -5.68
N ILE A 37 9.86 6.00 -6.51
CA ILE A 37 8.68 5.16 -6.23
C ILE A 37 9.12 3.70 -6.00
N GLU A 38 9.94 3.14 -6.88
CA GLU A 38 10.40 1.75 -6.78
C GLU A 38 11.25 1.52 -5.53
N THR A 39 12.11 2.47 -5.17
CA THR A 39 12.94 2.41 -3.97
C THR A 39 12.08 2.39 -2.71
N ASN A 40 11.12 3.31 -2.61
CA ASN A 40 10.22 3.41 -1.47
C ASN A 40 9.27 2.20 -1.38
N LEU A 41 8.75 1.73 -2.52
CA LEU A 41 7.90 0.54 -2.58
C LEU A 41 8.66 -0.71 -2.13
N THR A 42 9.90 -0.90 -2.57
CA THR A 42 10.68 -2.09 -2.19
C THR A 42 10.85 -2.16 -0.67
N GLY A 43 11.23 -1.05 -0.04
CA GLY A 43 11.33 -0.97 1.42
C GLY A 43 9.99 -1.13 2.14
N GLY A 44 8.95 -0.46 1.66
CA GLY A 44 7.61 -0.54 2.24
C GLY A 44 6.98 -1.93 2.15
N MET A 45 7.18 -2.65 1.04
CA MET A 45 6.66 -4.00 0.86
C MET A 45 7.34 -5.02 1.79
N GLN A 46 8.62 -4.81 2.15
CA GLN A 46 9.29 -5.62 3.18
C GLN A 46 8.60 -5.45 4.54
N GLN A 47 8.28 -4.22 4.92
CA GLN A 47 7.56 -3.92 6.17
C GLN A 47 6.14 -4.49 6.16
N VAL A 48 5.42 -4.41 5.03
CA VAL A 48 4.09 -5.03 4.88
C VAL A 48 4.17 -6.55 5.04
N SER A 49 5.21 -7.19 4.50
CA SER A 49 5.41 -8.64 4.69
C SER A 49 5.53 -9.01 6.16
N GLU A 50 6.29 -8.24 6.94
CA GLU A 50 6.46 -8.45 8.38
C GLU A 50 5.16 -8.19 9.15
N LEU A 51 4.42 -7.14 8.79
CA LEU A 51 3.10 -6.83 9.35
C LEU A 51 2.10 -7.97 9.13
N ILE A 52 2.01 -8.49 7.91
CA ILE A 52 1.09 -9.60 7.59
C ILE A 52 1.49 -10.87 8.34
N LYS A 53 2.79 -11.18 8.44
CA LYS A 53 3.27 -12.31 9.25
C LYS A 53 2.86 -12.18 10.71
N ALA A 54 3.03 -11.00 11.30
CA ALA A 54 2.62 -10.74 12.68
C ALA A 54 1.11 -10.92 12.87
N LEU A 55 0.30 -10.42 11.93
CA LEU A 55 -1.16 -10.56 11.96
C LEU A 55 -1.62 -12.02 11.85
N MET A 56 -0.96 -12.84 11.03
CA MET A 56 -1.30 -14.26 10.86
C MET A 56 -0.84 -15.15 12.02
N SER A 57 0.15 -14.69 12.79
CA SER A 57 0.66 -15.40 13.97
C SER A 57 -0.09 -15.10 15.27
N ALA A 58 -1.01 -14.12 15.24
CA ALA A 58 -1.88 -13.74 16.35
C ALA A 58 -3.17 -14.57 16.34
#